data_AF-A0A224YRL1-F1
#
_entry.id   AF-A0A224YRL1-F1
#
_cell.length_a   1.000
_cell.length_b   1.000
_cell.length_c   1.000
_cell.angle_alpha   90.00
_cell.angle_beta   90.00
_cell.angle_gamma   90.00
#
_symmetry.space_group_name_H-M   'P 1'
#
loop_
_entity.id
_entity.type
_entity.pdbx_description
1 polymer ?
#
loop_
_entity_poly.entity_id
_entity_poly.type
_entity_poly.pdbx_seq_one_letter_code
_entity_poly.pdbx_strand_id
1 'polypeptide(L)'
;MTGKMRIVLLVIVVYASLVSVNGQYYPRKISSTNGHGVSDKSIGFWPPHHKCWQSHEEYKSCVSGSCREWKCDYLLEGWPERCTKDCHYGCYCKEGYFRNRWGDCVPGYSCFSDILLKA
;
A
#
# COMPACT_ATOMS: atom_id res chain seq x y z
N MET A 1 29.61 -35.73 -11.66
CA MET A 1 28.77 -34.58 -11.25
C MET A 1 27.58 -34.47 -12.20
N THR A 2 26.61 -35.35 -11.99
CA THR A 2 25.68 -35.85 -13.00
C THR A 2 24.33 -35.13 -12.90
N GLY A 3 23.97 -34.35 -13.92
CA GLY A 3 22.62 -33.83 -14.23
C GLY A 3 21.81 -33.19 -13.09
N LYS A 4 21.36 -34.00 -12.14
CA LYS A 4 20.57 -33.64 -10.96
C LYS A 4 21.22 -32.52 -10.14
N MET A 5 22.53 -32.56 -9.93
CA MET A 5 23.23 -31.49 -9.19
C MET A 5 23.24 -30.15 -9.95
N ARG A 6 23.25 -30.17 -11.29
CA ARG A 6 23.17 -28.94 -12.09
C ARG A 6 21.76 -28.35 -12.04
N ILE A 7 20.72 -29.19 -12.06
CA ILE A 7 19.33 -28.74 -11.93
C ILE A 7 19.09 -28.11 -10.56
N VAL A 8 19.56 -28.75 -9.49
CA VAL A 8 19.44 -28.20 -8.11
C VAL A 8 20.16 -26.86 -8.00
N LEU A 9 21.35 -26.72 -8.57
CA LEU A 9 22.07 -25.43 -8.60
C LEU A 9 21.31 -24.35 -9.37
N LEU A 10 20.73 -24.68 -10.54
CA LEU A 10 19.93 -23.72 -11.31
C LEU A 10 18.70 -23.25 -10.54
N VAL A 11 17.98 -24.17 -9.88
CA VAL A 11 16.80 -23.82 -9.07
C VAL A 11 17.18 -22.90 -7.91
N ILE A 12 18.28 -23.17 -7.20
CA ILE A 12 18.76 -22.34 -6.09
C ILE A 12 19.14 -20.93 -6.57
N VAL A 13 19.85 -20.83 -7.70
CA VAL A 13 20.25 -19.53 -8.28
C VAL A 13 19.04 -18.71 -8.71
N VAL A 14 18.06 -19.33 -9.38
CA VAL A 14 16.82 -18.66 -9.78
C VAL A 14 16.04 -18.16 -8.55
N TYR A 15 15.91 -19.00 -7.51
CA TYR A 15 15.23 -18.62 -6.26
C TYR A 15 15.91 -17.43 -5.58
N ALA A 16 17.25 -17.43 -5.45
CA ALA A 16 17.99 -16.32 -4.85
C ALA A 16 17.85 -15.01 -5.64
N SER A 17 17.76 -15.10 -6.96
CA SER A 17 17.56 -13.95 -7.85
C SER A 17 16.18 -13.31 -7.65
N LEU A 18 15.13 -14.14 -7.52
CA LEU A 18 13.76 -13.68 -7.30
C LEU A 18 13.57 -13.05 -5.91
N VAL A 19 14.27 -13.55 -4.88
CA VAL A 19 14.21 -12.98 -3.52
C VAL A 19 14.79 -11.56 -3.46
N SER A 20 15.72 -11.21 -4.35
CA SER A 20 16.38 -9.89 -4.35
C SER A 20 15.54 -8.75 -4.98
N VAL A 21 14.39 -9.07 -5.60
CA VAL A 21 13.57 -8.06 -6.32
C VAL A 21 12.54 -7.37 -5.42
N ASN A 22 12.26 -7.90 -4.22
CA ASN A 22 11.33 -7.27 -3.26
C ASN A 22 12.04 -6.27 -2.30
N GLY A 23 13.28 -5.90 -2.62
CA GLY A 23 14.07 -4.93 -1.88
C GLY A 23 13.70 -3.49 -2.23
N GLN A 24 12.77 -2.92 -1.46
CA GLN A 24 12.77 -1.48 -1.13
C GLN A 24 12.45 -0.48 -2.25
N TYR A 25 11.32 -0.60 -2.96
CA TYR A 25 10.67 0.60 -3.54
C TYR A 25 9.67 1.19 -2.54
N TYR A 26 10.18 1.61 -1.39
CA TYR A 26 9.51 2.61 -0.58
C TYR A 26 10.16 3.94 -0.93
N PRO A 27 9.43 4.92 -1.48
CA PRO A 27 9.99 6.25 -1.63
C PRO A 27 10.44 6.72 -0.25
N ARG A 28 11.76 6.91 -0.12
CA ARG A 28 12.36 7.59 1.03
C ARG A 28 11.60 8.91 1.18
N LYS A 29 10.90 9.11 2.31
CA LYS A 29 10.37 10.44 2.66
C LYS A 29 11.56 11.38 2.77
N ILE A 30 11.88 12.09 1.69
CA ILE A 30 12.74 13.26 1.75
C ILE A 30 11.89 14.30 2.48
N SER A 31 12.07 14.39 3.79
CA SER A 31 11.65 15.55 4.55
C SER A 31 12.50 16.72 4.07
N SER A 32 12.06 17.34 2.97
CA SER A 32 12.65 18.57 2.45
C SER A 32 12.20 19.70 3.37
N THR A 33 12.96 19.95 4.43
CA THR A 33 12.80 21.14 5.26
C THR A 33 13.42 22.32 4.50
N ASN A 34 12.65 22.89 3.58
CA ASN A 34 12.91 24.21 3.00
C ASN A 34 11.56 24.88 2.72
N GLY A 35 11.10 25.72 3.65
CA GLY A 35 9.97 26.62 3.38
C GLY A 35 9.16 27.02 4.62
N HIS A 36 9.42 28.24 5.10
CA HIS A 36 8.50 29.14 5.78
C HIS A 36 7.60 28.56 6.89
N GLY A 37 8.07 28.69 8.14
CA GLY A 37 7.24 28.52 9.33
C GLY A 37 6.13 29.55 9.38
N VAL A 38 4.93 29.17 8.96
CA VAL A 38 3.69 29.81 9.41
C VAL A 38 3.36 29.15 10.75
N SER A 39 3.59 29.90 11.82
CA SER A 39 3.04 29.59 13.14
C SER A 39 1.53 29.76 13.07
N ASP A 40 0.81 28.70 12.70
CA ASP A 40 -0.64 28.69 12.87
C ASP A 40 -0.95 28.38 14.34
N LYS A 41 -1.04 29.46 15.11
CA LYS A 41 -1.47 29.49 16.51
C LYS A 41 -2.99 29.37 16.54
N SER A 42 -3.55 28.17 16.37
CA SER A 42 -4.88 27.84 16.93
C SER A 42 -5.18 26.34 16.94
N ILE A 43 -5.62 25.86 18.11
CA ILE A 43 -6.47 24.68 18.37
C ILE A 43 -5.77 23.31 18.56
N GLY A 44 -5.74 22.86 19.83
CA GLY A 44 -5.85 21.44 20.18
C GLY A 44 -4.56 20.63 20.32
N PHE A 45 -3.96 20.66 21.50
CA PHE A 45 -2.95 19.70 21.93
C PHE A 45 -3.60 18.32 22.17
N TRP A 46 -3.79 17.55 21.11
CA TRP A 46 -3.94 16.10 21.17
C TRP A 46 -3.09 15.53 20.03
N PRO A 47 -2.22 14.53 20.26
CA PRO A 47 -1.62 13.82 19.14
C PRO A 47 -2.78 13.31 18.28
N PRO A 48 -2.84 13.60 16.96
CA PRO A 48 -3.83 12.98 16.11
C PRO A 48 -3.61 11.49 16.31
N HIS A 49 -4.62 10.76 16.76
CA HIS A 49 -4.47 9.36 17.12
C HIS A 49 -3.98 8.62 15.86
N HIS A 50 -2.66 8.42 15.72
CA HIS A 50 -2.02 7.71 14.59
C HIS A 50 -2.37 6.22 14.60
N LYS A 51 -3.31 5.82 15.46
CA LYS A 51 -3.75 4.47 15.70
C LYS A 51 -5.05 4.27 14.91
N CYS A 52 -4.94 3.48 13.85
CA CYS A 52 -6.10 2.96 13.15
C CYS A 52 -6.75 1.87 13.99
N TRP A 53 -8.09 1.90 14.04
CA TRP A 53 -8.87 0.95 14.83
C TRP A 53 -9.26 -0.29 14.03
N GLN A 54 -9.36 -0.16 12.71
CA GLN A 54 -9.69 -1.30 11.86
C GLN A 54 -8.47 -2.19 11.64
N SER A 55 -8.74 -3.49 11.55
CA SER A 55 -7.74 -4.47 11.17
C SER A 55 -7.19 -4.15 9.78
N HIS A 56 -5.89 -4.38 9.62
CA HIS A 56 -5.18 -4.22 8.35
C HIS A 56 -5.18 -2.79 7.77
N GLU A 57 -5.44 -1.79 8.61
CA GLU A 57 -5.20 -0.38 8.29
C GLU A 57 -3.88 0.13 8.87
N GLU A 58 -3.29 1.10 8.19
CA GLU A 58 -2.16 1.89 8.67
C GLU A 58 -2.41 3.37 8.42
N TYR A 59 -1.88 4.21 9.32
CA TYR A 59 -1.99 5.65 9.17
C TYR A 59 -0.99 6.12 8.10
N LYS A 60 -1.50 6.69 7.02
CA LYS A 60 -0.68 7.31 5.96
C LYS A 60 -0.83 8.82 5.99
N SER A 61 0.26 9.51 5.66
CA SER A 61 0.34 10.97 5.68
C SER A 61 0.64 11.50 4.27
N CYS A 62 -0.10 12.52 3.82
CA CYS A 62 -0.02 13.07 2.46
C CYS A 62 0.06 11.96 1.40
N VAL A 63 -1.05 11.25 1.22
CA VAL A 63 -1.24 10.29 0.12
C VAL A 63 -2.24 10.85 -0.88
N SER A 64 -2.04 10.48 -2.15
CA SER A 64 -2.94 10.83 -3.25
C SER A 64 -4.37 10.36 -2.99
N GLY A 65 -5.35 11.24 -3.19
CA GLY A 65 -6.76 10.91 -3.13
C GLY A 65 -7.13 9.73 -4.03
N SER A 66 -6.63 9.67 -5.26
CA SER A 66 -6.96 8.55 -6.18
C SER A 66 -6.15 7.27 -5.95
N CYS A 67 -4.96 7.35 -5.34
CA CYS A 67 -4.02 6.23 -5.19
C CYS A 67 -3.64 5.87 -3.74
N ARG A 68 -4.45 6.26 -2.76
CA ARG A 68 -4.17 6.05 -1.32
C ARG A 68 -4.18 4.57 -0.86
N GLU A 69 -4.98 3.73 -1.51
CA GLU A 69 -5.16 2.32 -1.15
C GLU A 69 -5.77 1.51 -2.29
N TRP A 70 -5.61 0.18 -2.24
CA TRP A 70 -6.30 -0.75 -3.11
C TRP A 70 -7.74 -0.94 -2.69
N LYS A 71 -8.62 -1.04 -3.69
CA LYS A 71 -10.03 -1.39 -3.53
C LYS A 71 -10.28 -2.68 -4.26
N CYS A 72 -11.24 -3.48 -3.79
CA CYS A 72 -11.62 -4.72 -4.47
C CYS A 72 -12.00 -4.49 -5.94
N ASP A 73 -12.60 -3.34 -6.24
CA ASP A 73 -12.96 -2.90 -7.59
C ASP A 73 -11.78 -2.82 -8.56
N TYR A 74 -10.60 -2.46 -8.06
CA TYR A 74 -9.39 -2.32 -8.88
C TYR A 74 -8.86 -3.67 -9.40
N LEU A 75 -9.35 -4.80 -8.88
CA LEU A 75 -9.02 -6.10 -9.45
C LEU A 75 -9.65 -6.30 -10.84
N LEU A 76 -10.78 -5.65 -11.12
CA LEU A 76 -11.42 -5.63 -12.44
C LEU A 76 -11.02 -4.40 -13.25
N GLU A 77 -11.08 -3.22 -12.62
CA GLU A 77 -10.87 -1.92 -13.29
C GLU A 77 -9.39 -1.61 -13.53
N GLY A 78 -8.49 -2.25 -12.78
CA GLY A 78 -7.07 -1.92 -12.72
C GLY A 78 -6.76 -0.82 -11.71
N TRP A 79 -5.47 -0.65 -11.41
CA TRP A 79 -5.00 0.47 -10.61
C TRP A 79 -5.11 1.77 -11.40
N PRO A 80 -5.46 2.92 -10.77
CA PRO A 80 -5.52 4.20 -11.46
C PRO A 80 -4.20 4.54 -12.17
N GLU A 81 -4.27 4.84 -13.47
CA GLU A 81 -3.08 5.21 -14.27
C GLU A 81 -2.44 6.52 -13.78
N ARG A 82 -3.24 7.42 -13.21
CA ARG A 82 -2.79 8.71 -12.69
C ARG A 82 -3.26 8.94 -11.27
N CYS A 83 -2.31 9.33 -10.43
CA CYS A 83 -2.54 9.72 -9.06
C CYS A 83 -2.73 11.22 -8.95
N THR A 84 -3.75 11.67 -8.23
CA THR A 84 -3.93 13.07 -7.85
C THR A 84 -2.79 13.53 -6.93
N LYS A 85 -2.39 14.81 -7.00
CA LYS A 85 -1.29 15.38 -6.21
C LYS A 85 -1.75 16.07 -4.91
N ASP A 86 -2.95 15.72 -4.45
CA ASP A 86 -3.53 16.13 -3.18
C ASP A 86 -2.89 15.36 -2.00
N CYS A 87 -2.86 15.99 -0.83
CA CYS A 87 -2.35 15.39 0.40
C CYS A 87 -3.52 14.97 1.30
N HIS A 88 -3.84 13.68 1.33
CA HIS A 88 -4.76 13.12 2.32
C HIS A 88 -4.02 12.49 3.50
N TYR A 89 -4.64 12.56 4.67
CA TYR A 89 -4.13 12.01 5.93
C TYR A 89 -5.22 11.13 6.54
N GLY A 90 -4.87 9.92 6.97
CA GLY A 90 -5.86 9.02 7.55
C GLY A 90 -5.44 7.56 7.55
N CYS A 91 -6.38 6.71 7.91
CA CYS A 91 -6.22 5.26 7.93
C CYS A 91 -6.61 4.65 6.59
N TYR A 92 -5.70 3.87 6.03
CA TYR A 92 -5.85 3.25 4.73
C TYR A 92 -5.39 1.80 4.78
N CYS A 93 -5.86 0.97 3.86
CA CYS A 93 -5.43 -0.42 3.82
C CYS A 93 -3.91 -0.53 3.65
N LYS A 94 -3.32 -1.43 4.44
CA LYS A 94 -1.93 -1.85 4.31
C LYS A 94 -1.70 -2.49 2.95
N GLU A 95 -0.45 -2.52 2.53
CA GLU A 95 -0.05 -3.24 1.32
C GLU A 95 -0.50 -4.72 1.38
N GLY A 96 -1.02 -5.22 0.27
CA GLY A 96 -1.62 -6.56 0.16
C GLY A 96 -3.09 -6.67 0.62
N TYR A 97 -3.65 -5.60 1.20
CA TYR A 97 -5.06 -5.52 1.59
C TYR A 97 -5.84 -4.54 0.72
N PHE A 98 -7.09 -4.87 0.48
CA PHE A 98 -8.00 -4.21 -0.44
C PHE A 98 -9.24 -3.81 0.32
N ARG A 99 -9.69 -2.56 0.16
CA ARG A 99 -10.93 -2.10 0.76
C ARG A 99 -12.11 -2.69 -0.01
N ASN A 100 -12.93 -3.45 0.69
CA ASN A 100 -14.19 -3.98 0.15
C ASN A 100 -15.31 -2.91 0.23
N ARG A 101 -16.49 -3.23 -0.32
CA ARG A 101 -17.67 -2.36 -0.27
C ARG A 101 -18.21 -2.08 1.13
N TRP A 102 -17.90 -2.95 2.09
CA TRP A 102 -18.30 -2.81 3.49
C TRP A 102 -17.35 -1.87 4.27
N GLY A 103 -16.24 -1.48 3.65
CA GLY A 103 -15.25 -0.59 4.23
C GLY A 103 -14.11 -1.31 4.95
N ASP A 104 -14.05 -2.64 4.93
CA ASP A 104 -12.99 -3.41 5.59
C ASP A 104 -11.80 -3.64 4.66
N CYS A 105 -10.60 -3.65 5.24
CA CYS A 105 -9.38 -4.03 4.55
C CYS A 105 -9.20 -5.55 4.61
N VAL A 106 -9.52 -6.22 3.51
CA VAL A 106 -9.44 -7.68 3.39
C VAL A 106 -8.29 -8.09 2.47
N PRO A 107 -7.76 -9.32 2.59
CA PRO A 107 -6.82 -9.83 1.60
C PRO A 107 -7.45 -9.80 0.19
N GLY A 108 -6.67 -9.53 -0.86
CA GLY A 108 -7.21 -9.37 -2.22
C GLY A 108 -8.02 -10.57 -2.72
N TYR A 109 -7.66 -11.80 -2.31
CA TYR A 109 -8.44 -13.00 -2.63
C TYR A 109 -9.81 -13.06 -1.94
N SER A 110 -10.14 -12.17 -1.00
CA SER A 110 -11.46 -12.10 -0.37
C SER A 110 -12.44 -11.19 -1.11
N CYS A 111 -11.98 -10.52 -2.17
CA CYS A 111 -12.79 -9.61 -3.00
C CYS A 111 -13.75 -10.31 -3.96
N PHE A 112 -13.85 -11.65 -3.95
CA PHE A 112 -14.73 -12.38 -4.86
C PHE A 112 -16.19 -11.91 -4.80
N SER A 113 -16.68 -11.60 -3.60
CA SER A 113 -18.06 -11.13 -3.41
C SER A 113 -18.30 -9.74 -4.02
N ASP A 114 -17.37 -8.81 -3.87
CA ASP A 114 -17.45 -7.47 -4.49
C ASP A 114 -17.42 -7.52 -6.01
N ILE A 115 -16.56 -8.40 -6.57
CA ILE A 115 -16.41 -8.62 -8.02
C ILE A 115 -17.70 -9.19 -8.61
N LEU A 116 -18.31 -10.18 -7.96
CA LEU A 116 -19.53 -10.84 -8.44
C LEU A 116 -20.77 -9.95 -8.37
N LEU A 117 -20.80 -8.98 -7.46
CA LEU A 117 -21.93 -8.05 -7.30
C LEU A 117 -21.88 -6.86 -8.28
N LYS A 118 -20.79 -6.75 -9.06
CA LYS A 118 -20.59 -5.71 -10.08
C LYS A 118 -20.62 -6.23 -11.53
N ALA A 119 -20.58 -7.55 -11.72
CA ALA A 119 -20.79 -8.20 -13.01
C ALA A 119 -22.28 -8.25 -13.37
#